data_AF-D2RQZ8-F1
#
_entry.id   AF-D2RQZ8-F1
#
_cell.length_a   1.000
_cell.length_b   1.000
_cell.length_c   1.000
_cell.angle_alpha   90.00
_cell.angle_beta   90.00
_cell.angle_gamma   90.00
#
_symmetry.space_group_name_H-M   'P 1'
#
loop_
_entity.id
_entity.type
_entity.pdbx_description
1 polymer ?
#
loop_
_entity_poly.entity_id
_entity_poly.type
_entity_poly.pdbx_seq_one_letter_code
_entity_poly.pdbx_strand_id
1 'polypeptide(L)'
;MCFVLAFGSTAATSADGHGADRHQQLVSTGDETSLWPYTSSATAFEERTLAINVLINGDPAETRRHLEERSRGDWNETAPDEEDVSETDSEDVVGTETAWRSADGSTRYVYVSTGNETDEGVWLDESYQLHDGDYLGSREHIRAYESPDPDEEWTAIQAHSEHWDWFRLSHTVDSAEDSQRYVEREFMDRRYVSNVSRVHLGNGRGFDSDGWVTVVDLESGDPPFHVAIVGLLPGLLLASRVSTRTSFPNSVAARVPRALCLAGSLLGLYLFVRFGAIAVEARLEGIDPRFIAAAFYPLLAVGLPVCTYYFARSLDRPTAFAAGSIGFATAILLDYTLLGVTRLPLNVLVHRFSTAVALGFIAVGASHTVRVDPEDHDFVRLGALLWVVTLLVPLLRFL
;
A
#
# COMPACT_ATOMS: atom_id res chain seq x y z
N MET A 1 -35.36 58.08 10.28
CA MET A 1 -35.35 56.61 10.20
C MET A 1 -33.89 56.17 10.30
N CYS A 2 -33.39 56.05 11.53
CA CYS A 2 -32.05 55.56 11.85
C CYS A 2 -32.26 54.34 12.74
N PHE A 3 -31.89 53.16 12.27
CA PHE A 3 -31.93 51.93 13.06
C PHE A 3 -30.68 51.87 13.93
N VAL A 4 -30.89 51.92 15.25
CA VAL A 4 -29.93 51.54 16.27
C VAL A 4 -30.10 50.03 16.48
N LEU A 5 -29.05 49.25 16.21
CA LEU A 5 -28.96 47.85 16.60
C LEU A 5 -27.89 47.74 17.69
N ALA A 6 -28.37 47.62 18.92
CA ALA A 6 -27.60 47.13 20.06
C ALA A 6 -27.91 45.64 20.19
N PHE A 7 -26.88 44.78 20.17
CA PHE A 7 -26.79 43.51 20.90
C PHE A 7 -25.36 42.98 20.76
N GLY A 8 -24.49 43.41 21.67
CA GLY A 8 -23.20 42.76 21.94
C GLY A 8 -23.22 42.27 23.38
N SER A 9 -23.71 41.05 23.61
CA SER A 9 -23.48 40.35 24.87
C SER A 9 -22.08 39.78 24.84
N THR A 10 -21.18 40.35 25.64
CA THR A 10 -19.89 39.76 25.98
C THR A 10 -20.12 38.58 26.91
N ALA A 11 -20.30 37.38 26.33
CA ALA A 11 -20.12 36.15 27.08
C ALA A 11 -18.61 35.90 27.19
N ALA A 12 -18.05 36.30 28.34
CA ALA A 12 -16.76 35.79 28.79
C ALA A 12 -16.89 34.27 28.91
N THR A 13 -16.40 33.55 27.90
CA THR A 13 -16.22 32.11 27.99
C THR A 13 -14.85 31.92 28.60
N SER A 14 -14.85 31.44 29.83
CA SER A 14 -13.70 30.99 30.60
C SER A 14 -12.79 30.17 29.69
N ALA A 15 -11.56 30.65 29.51
CA ALA A 15 -10.49 29.88 28.94
C ALA A 15 -10.04 28.87 29.99
N ASP A 16 -10.75 27.75 30.11
CA ASP A 16 -10.33 26.58 30.89
C ASP A 16 -10.40 25.32 30.02
N GLY A 17 -9.22 24.73 29.80
CA GLY A 17 -9.06 23.28 29.69
C GLY A 17 -9.33 22.57 28.36
N HIS A 18 -8.85 23.06 27.20
CA HIS A 18 -9.05 22.35 25.92
C HIS A 18 -7.77 22.15 25.06
N GLY A 19 -6.57 22.20 25.66
CA GLY A 19 -5.31 22.10 24.90
C GLY A 19 -4.41 20.89 25.17
N ALA A 20 -4.56 20.17 26.29
CA ALA A 20 -3.50 19.27 26.78
C ALA A 20 -3.84 17.77 26.85
N ASP A 21 -5.07 17.33 26.54
CA ASP A 21 -5.57 16.07 27.14
C ASP A 21 -6.08 15.00 26.14
N ARG A 22 -5.71 15.05 24.85
CA ARG A 22 -6.21 14.07 23.84
C ARG A 22 -5.15 13.37 22.98
N HIS A 23 -3.87 13.65 23.20
CA HIS A 23 -2.80 13.14 22.33
C HIS A 23 -2.08 11.89 22.86
N GLN A 24 -2.39 11.42 24.08
CA GLN A 24 -1.60 10.42 24.79
C GLN A 24 -2.44 9.29 25.38
N GLN A 25 -3.44 8.78 24.64
CA GLN A 25 -4.15 7.58 25.08
C GLN A 25 -3.24 6.37 24.87
N LEU A 26 -2.45 6.05 25.90
CA LEU A 26 -1.67 4.83 25.97
C LEU A 26 -2.60 3.64 26.25
N VAL A 27 -2.19 2.47 25.78
CA VAL A 27 -2.88 1.20 25.95
C VAL A 27 -1.96 0.28 26.75
N SER A 28 -2.48 -0.26 27.85
CA SER A 28 -1.75 -1.24 28.64
C SER A 28 -1.43 -2.49 27.81
N THR A 29 -0.14 -2.83 27.77
CA THR A 29 0.42 -3.99 27.05
C THR A 29 0.86 -5.10 28.00
N GLY A 30 0.99 -4.77 29.29
CA GLY A 30 1.26 -5.68 30.39
C GLY A 30 0.72 -5.10 31.70
N ASP A 31 1.25 -5.59 32.82
CA ASP A 31 0.85 -5.15 34.15
C ASP A 31 1.39 -3.74 34.49
N GLU A 32 2.56 -3.35 33.96
CA GLU A 32 3.26 -2.10 34.29
C GLU A 32 3.64 -1.25 33.06
N THR A 33 3.58 -1.78 31.83
CA THR A 33 3.79 -1.02 30.59
C THR A 33 2.51 -0.59 29.89
N SER A 34 2.57 0.61 29.30
CA SER A 34 1.54 1.13 28.40
C SER A 34 2.16 1.70 27.12
N LEU A 35 1.62 1.31 25.98
CA LEU A 35 2.11 1.66 24.65
C LEU A 35 1.19 2.65 23.94
N TRP A 36 1.76 3.58 23.20
CA TRP A 36 1.00 4.41 22.27
C TRP A 36 0.56 3.56 21.06
N PRO A 37 -0.74 3.47 20.73
CA PRO A 37 -1.25 2.46 19.79
C PRO A 37 -1.01 2.81 18.31
N TYR A 38 0.05 3.58 18.05
CA TYR A 38 0.51 4.02 16.74
C TYR A 38 2.02 4.01 16.69
N THR A 39 2.55 3.90 15.49
CA THR A 39 3.96 4.16 15.22
C THR A 39 4.16 5.59 14.72
N SER A 40 5.41 6.05 14.68
CA SER A 40 5.80 7.38 14.23
C SER A 40 6.99 7.34 13.28
N SER A 41 7.08 8.29 12.35
CA SER A 41 8.24 8.47 11.48
C SER A 41 9.45 9.08 12.19
N ALA A 42 9.23 9.70 13.36
CA ALA A 42 10.25 10.28 14.22
C ALA A 42 9.93 10.01 15.69
N THR A 43 10.84 10.31 16.61
CA THR A 43 10.59 10.23 18.06
C THR A 43 9.70 11.38 18.55
N ALA A 44 8.53 11.54 17.93
CA ALA A 44 7.55 12.60 18.14
C ALA A 44 6.13 12.07 17.86
N PHE A 45 5.13 12.52 18.60
CA PHE A 45 3.74 12.04 18.45
C PHE A 45 3.01 12.63 17.24
N GLU A 46 3.47 13.79 16.77
CA GLU A 46 2.92 14.52 15.63
C GLU A 46 3.18 13.79 14.31
N GLU A 47 4.25 13.01 14.26
CA GLU A 47 4.75 12.25 13.10
C GLU A 47 4.10 10.86 12.97
N ARG A 48 2.89 10.72 13.53
CA ARG A 48 2.10 9.48 13.57
C ARG A 48 1.94 8.86 12.17
N THR A 49 2.20 7.56 12.08
CA THR A 49 1.96 6.75 10.88
C THR A 49 0.89 5.68 11.13
N LEU A 50 1.15 4.40 10.82
CA LEU A 50 0.15 3.32 10.95
C LEU A 50 -0.01 2.88 12.41
N ALA A 51 -1.20 2.34 12.68
CA ALA A 51 -1.58 1.82 13.99
C ALA A 51 -0.88 0.49 14.29
N ILE A 52 -0.65 0.22 15.58
CA ILE A 52 -0.40 -1.14 16.06
C ILE A 52 -1.72 -1.90 15.95
N ASN A 53 -1.73 -3.03 15.26
CA ASN A 53 -2.96 -3.79 14.99
C ASN A 53 -2.91 -5.23 15.50
N VAL A 54 -1.76 -5.68 15.99
CA VAL A 54 -1.60 -6.95 16.69
C VAL A 54 -0.77 -6.75 17.96
N LEU A 55 -1.16 -7.37 19.06
CA LEU A 55 -0.41 -7.44 20.30
C LEU A 55 -0.32 -8.92 20.71
N ILE A 56 0.88 -9.38 21.00
CA ILE A 56 1.14 -10.76 21.42
C ILE A 56 1.71 -10.72 22.83
N ASN A 57 1.00 -11.31 23.78
CA ASN A 57 1.45 -11.46 25.16
C ASN A 57 2.16 -12.82 25.30
N GLY A 58 3.41 -12.78 25.73
CA GLY A 58 4.31 -13.93 25.84
C GLY A 58 5.69 -13.65 25.24
N ASP A 59 6.61 -14.61 25.43
CA ASP A 59 8.03 -14.49 25.05
C ASP A 59 8.22 -13.98 23.60
N PRO A 60 8.86 -12.80 23.39
CA PRO A 60 9.14 -12.26 22.08
C PRO A 60 9.98 -13.19 21.18
N ALA A 61 10.92 -13.94 21.76
CA ALA A 61 11.73 -14.89 21.01
C ALA A 61 10.89 -16.06 20.48
N GLU A 62 9.91 -16.52 21.26
CA GLU A 62 8.95 -17.53 20.80
C GLU A 62 8.02 -17.00 19.72
N THR A 63 7.62 -15.72 19.81
CA THR A 63 6.81 -15.04 18.80
C THR A 63 7.54 -14.97 17.47
N ARG A 64 8.78 -14.45 17.46
CA ARG A 64 9.61 -14.36 16.26
C ARG A 64 9.83 -15.75 15.64
N ARG A 65 10.22 -16.71 16.47
CA ARG A 65 10.49 -18.09 16.05
C ARG A 65 9.25 -18.79 15.52
N HIS A 66 8.05 -18.47 16.02
CA HIS A 66 6.80 -18.96 15.44
C HIS A 66 6.58 -18.42 14.03
N LEU A 67 6.71 -17.10 13.86
CA LEU A 67 6.49 -16.44 12.58
C LEU A 67 7.49 -16.93 11.52
N GLU A 68 8.76 -17.12 11.85
CA GLU A 68 9.79 -17.55 10.89
C GLU A 68 9.77 -19.07 10.61
N GLU A 69 9.52 -19.92 11.62
CA GLU A 69 9.75 -21.37 11.48
C GLU A 69 8.48 -22.24 11.50
N ARG A 70 7.35 -21.71 11.97
CA ARG A 70 6.14 -22.50 12.31
C ARG A 70 4.82 -21.93 11.78
N SER A 71 4.90 -20.80 11.07
CA SER A 71 3.78 -20.15 10.40
C SER A 71 3.21 -20.98 9.25
N ARG A 72 2.04 -20.58 8.75
CA ARG A 72 1.45 -21.08 7.50
C ARG A 72 1.99 -20.27 6.31
N GLY A 73 2.29 -19.00 6.52
CA GLY A 73 2.96 -18.11 5.57
C GLY A 73 4.46 -18.34 5.48
N ASP A 74 5.07 -17.88 4.39
CA ASP A 74 6.49 -18.00 4.10
C ASP A 74 7.24 -16.74 4.59
N TRP A 75 7.12 -16.43 5.88
CA TRP A 75 7.72 -15.23 6.46
C TRP A 75 9.25 -15.29 6.43
N ASN A 76 9.86 -14.27 5.84
CA ASN A 76 11.31 -14.10 5.79
C ASN A 76 11.70 -12.79 6.48
N GLU A 77 12.90 -12.78 7.07
CA GLU A 77 13.52 -11.55 7.56
C GLU A 77 13.73 -10.60 6.37
N THR A 78 13.30 -9.36 6.53
CA THR A 78 13.49 -8.33 5.51
C THR A 78 14.98 -7.98 5.46
N ALA A 79 15.61 -8.12 4.29
CA ALA A 79 17.03 -7.83 4.12
C ALA A 79 17.30 -6.31 4.28
N PRO A 80 18.46 -5.84 4.78
CA PRO A 80 18.73 -4.42 4.99
C PRO A 80 18.61 -3.52 3.74
N ASP A 81 18.76 -4.09 2.55
CA ASP A 81 18.57 -3.39 1.27
C ASP A 81 17.10 -3.38 0.79
N GLU A 82 16.29 -4.29 1.31
CA GLU A 82 14.83 -4.34 1.15
C GLU A 82 14.07 -3.68 2.29
N GLU A 83 14.76 -3.45 3.41
CA GLU A 83 14.35 -2.54 4.44
C GLU A 83 14.17 -1.16 3.81
N ASP A 84 13.10 -0.55 4.26
CA ASP A 84 12.67 0.78 3.93
C ASP A 84 13.84 1.78 4.05
N VAL A 85 14.26 2.40 2.93
CA VAL A 85 15.49 3.20 2.84
C VAL A 85 15.41 4.47 3.68
N SER A 86 16.14 4.50 4.79
CA SER A 86 16.26 5.68 5.65
C SER A 86 16.90 6.86 4.90
N GLU A 87 16.11 7.90 4.60
CA GLU A 87 16.67 9.24 4.46
C GLU A 87 16.64 9.93 5.82
N THR A 88 17.82 10.11 6.41
CA THR A 88 18.03 11.03 7.53
C THR A 88 18.15 12.44 6.94
N ASP A 89 17.05 13.19 6.88
CA ASP A 89 16.99 14.64 7.16
C ASP A 89 15.57 15.19 6.91
N SER A 90 15.15 16.04 7.84
CA SER A 90 13.82 16.60 8.10
C SER A 90 13.27 17.60 7.07
N GLU A 91 11.94 17.66 6.90
CA GLU A 91 11.20 18.93 6.74
C GLU A 91 9.87 18.92 7.52
N ASP A 92 9.79 19.82 8.50
CA ASP A 92 8.58 20.22 9.22
C ASP A 92 7.44 20.56 8.25
N VAL A 93 6.29 19.89 8.39
CA VAL A 93 5.03 20.36 7.78
C VAL A 93 3.98 20.54 8.86
N VAL A 94 3.82 21.80 9.29
CA VAL A 94 2.69 22.29 10.06
C VAL A 94 1.42 22.19 9.18
N GLY A 95 0.51 21.29 9.54
CA GLY A 95 -0.80 21.18 8.88
C GLY A 95 -1.81 20.36 9.68
N THR A 96 -2.73 21.04 10.37
CA THR A 96 -3.96 20.45 10.91
C THR A 96 -4.89 20.06 9.77
N GLU A 97 -4.73 18.86 9.21
CA GLU A 97 -5.74 18.10 8.47
C GLU A 97 -5.08 16.80 7.99
N THR A 98 -5.58 15.65 8.47
CA THR A 98 -5.34 14.27 8.03
C THR A 98 -4.40 14.10 6.82
N ALA A 99 -3.10 14.31 7.01
CA ALA A 99 -2.09 14.24 5.97
C ALA A 99 -1.44 12.84 6.00
N TRP A 100 -1.99 11.90 5.25
CA TRP A 100 -1.35 10.60 5.04
C TRP A 100 -0.37 10.70 3.87
N ARG A 101 0.90 10.36 4.13
CA ARG A 101 1.93 10.13 3.11
C ARG A 101 2.01 8.64 2.77
N SER A 102 2.59 8.33 1.62
CA SER A 102 3.06 7.00 1.23
C SER A 102 3.93 6.37 2.34
N ALA A 103 4.04 5.04 2.38
CA ALA A 103 5.11 4.39 3.12
C ALA A 103 6.44 4.74 2.43
N ASP A 104 6.97 5.90 2.79
CA ASP A 104 8.33 6.30 2.47
C ASP A 104 9.19 5.82 3.64
N GLY A 105 10.10 4.91 3.31
CA GLY A 105 10.68 3.96 4.23
C GLY A 105 11.60 4.56 5.29
N SER A 106 11.09 4.78 6.50
CA SER A 106 11.93 5.15 7.63
C SER A 106 11.72 4.19 8.77
N THR A 107 12.73 4.08 9.64
CA THR A 107 12.59 3.58 11.00
C THR A 107 11.32 4.11 11.61
N ARG A 108 10.52 3.22 12.18
CA ARG A 108 9.23 3.57 12.77
C ARG A 108 9.32 3.39 14.26
N TYR A 109 9.08 4.47 14.99
CA TYR A 109 9.18 4.44 16.43
C TYR A 109 7.83 4.16 17.08
N VAL A 110 7.83 3.44 18.19
CA VAL A 110 6.67 3.34 19.08
C VAL A 110 7.01 3.89 20.46
N TYR A 111 6.08 4.60 21.09
CA TYR A 111 6.29 5.14 22.44
C TYR A 111 5.75 4.16 23.48
N VAL A 112 6.57 3.82 24.46
CA VAL A 112 6.21 2.94 25.59
C VAL A 112 6.49 3.67 26.88
N SER A 113 5.50 3.74 27.76
CA SER A 113 5.63 4.25 29.12
C SER A 113 5.78 3.06 30.09
N THR A 114 6.85 3.08 30.88
CA THR A 114 7.11 2.13 31.97
C THR A 114 6.70 2.81 33.27
N GLY A 115 5.49 2.53 33.78
CA GLY A 115 4.95 3.15 35.00
C GLY A 115 3.64 3.94 34.81
N ASN A 116 3.11 4.47 35.91
CA ASN A 116 1.80 5.15 35.96
C ASN A 116 1.81 6.60 35.44
N GLU A 117 2.97 7.15 35.05
CA GLU A 117 3.11 8.53 34.59
C GLU A 117 3.55 8.58 33.10
N THR A 118 2.79 9.31 32.28
CA THR A 118 2.96 9.42 30.82
C THR A 118 4.27 10.07 30.36
N ASP A 119 4.99 10.76 31.26
CA ASP A 119 6.19 11.55 30.94
C ASP A 119 7.52 10.75 31.09
N GLU A 120 7.49 9.51 31.56
CA GLU A 120 8.67 8.64 31.75
C GLU A 120 8.78 7.53 30.70
N GLY A 121 8.26 7.74 29.49
CA GLY A 121 8.33 6.73 28.41
C GLY A 121 9.52 6.87 27.48
N VAL A 122 9.78 5.80 26.74
CA VAL A 122 10.86 5.65 25.77
C VAL A 122 10.30 5.43 24.36
N TRP A 123 10.99 5.96 23.36
CA TRP A 123 10.73 5.61 21.96
C TRP A 123 11.57 4.39 21.59
N LEU A 124 10.93 3.34 21.12
CA LEU A 124 11.55 2.11 20.65
C LEU A 124 11.59 2.11 19.14
N ASP A 125 12.69 1.66 18.54
CA ASP A 125 12.73 1.30 17.12
C ASP A 125 12.21 -0.13 16.91
N GLU A 126 12.10 -0.54 15.64
CA GLU A 126 11.74 -1.91 15.30
C GLU A 126 12.78 -2.93 15.79
N SER A 127 12.33 -3.96 16.50
CA SER A 127 13.19 -5.07 16.95
C SER A 127 13.51 -6.05 15.81
N TYR A 128 12.55 -6.26 14.91
CA TYR A 128 12.72 -6.99 13.65
C TYR A 128 11.59 -6.67 12.65
N GLN A 129 11.84 -6.96 11.37
CA GLN A 129 10.88 -6.83 10.28
C GLN A 129 10.81 -8.13 9.48
N LEU A 130 9.59 -8.63 9.24
CA LEU A 130 9.35 -9.82 8.41
C LEU A 130 8.41 -9.48 7.26
N HIS A 131 8.55 -10.21 6.15
CA HIS A 131 7.62 -10.15 5.04
C HIS A 131 7.24 -11.53 4.50
N ASP A 132 6.07 -11.63 3.86
CA ASP A 132 5.59 -12.80 3.13
C ASP A 132 5.02 -12.35 1.78
N GLY A 133 5.70 -12.72 0.67
CA GLY A 133 5.36 -12.33 -0.70
C GLY A 133 6.56 -11.87 -1.52
N ASP A 134 6.30 -11.24 -2.67
CA ASP A 134 7.33 -10.77 -3.61
C ASP A 134 7.58 -9.26 -3.45
N TYR A 135 8.85 -8.82 -3.43
CA TYR A 135 9.23 -7.41 -3.32
C TYR A 135 8.67 -6.57 -4.48
N LEU A 136 8.80 -7.02 -5.74
CA LEU A 136 8.28 -6.28 -6.91
C LEU A 136 6.82 -6.63 -7.24
N GLY A 137 6.18 -7.43 -6.39
CA GLY A 137 4.78 -7.83 -6.45
C GLY A 137 3.97 -7.21 -5.32
N SER A 138 3.40 -8.10 -4.49
CA SER A 138 2.64 -7.78 -3.29
C SER A 138 3.17 -8.64 -2.14
N ARG A 139 3.19 -8.07 -0.94
CA ARG A 139 3.61 -8.78 0.27
C ARG A 139 2.84 -8.31 1.49
N GLU A 140 2.70 -9.22 2.44
CA GLU A 140 2.38 -8.89 3.83
C GLU A 140 3.69 -8.47 4.51
N HIS A 141 3.68 -7.38 5.25
CA HIS A 141 4.85 -6.88 5.96
C HIS A 141 4.49 -6.61 7.42
N ILE A 142 5.39 -6.98 8.33
CA ILE A 142 5.25 -6.69 9.75
C ILE A 142 6.47 -5.97 10.29
N ARG A 143 6.22 -5.03 11.21
CA ARG A 143 7.22 -4.47 12.12
C ARG A 143 6.88 -4.88 13.54
N ALA A 144 7.84 -5.48 14.22
CA ALA A 144 7.67 -5.95 15.59
C ALA A 144 8.45 -5.08 16.57
N TYR A 145 7.84 -4.83 17.72
CA TYR A 145 8.38 -4.07 18.83
C TYR A 145 8.29 -4.92 20.09
N GLU A 146 9.41 -5.18 20.72
CA GLU A 146 9.49 -6.00 21.93
C GLU A 146 9.45 -5.12 23.19
N SER A 147 9.01 -5.70 24.32
CA SER A 147 9.05 -5.03 25.62
C SER A 147 10.47 -4.52 25.94
N PRO A 148 10.63 -3.26 26.36
CA PRO A 148 11.91 -2.76 26.86
C PRO A 148 12.22 -3.27 28.27
N ASP A 149 11.21 -3.76 29.00
CA ASP A 149 11.35 -4.35 30.33
C ASP A 149 11.50 -5.88 30.20
N PRO A 150 12.63 -6.47 30.64
CA PRO A 150 12.85 -7.91 30.56
C PRO A 150 11.92 -8.74 31.46
N ASP A 151 11.25 -8.13 32.43
CA ASP A 151 10.28 -8.81 33.30
C ASP A 151 8.86 -8.82 32.69
N GLU A 152 8.64 -8.10 31.57
CA GLU A 152 7.40 -8.13 30.81
C GLU A 152 7.56 -8.82 29.45
N GLU A 153 6.63 -9.72 29.15
CA GLU A 153 6.65 -10.51 27.93
C GLU A 153 5.52 -10.07 26.98
N TRP A 154 5.83 -9.16 26.05
CA TRP A 154 4.92 -8.82 24.97
C TRP A 154 5.66 -8.39 23.70
N THR A 155 4.99 -8.55 22.56
CA THR A 155 5.40 -8.06 21.24
C THR A 155 4.25 -7.30 20.60
N ALA A 156 4.44 -6.02 20.31
CA ALA A 156 3.50 -5.22 19.55
C ALA A 156 3.87 -5.27 18.07
N ILE A 157 2.87 -5.43 17.21
CA ILE A 157 3.07 -5.60 15.77
C ILE A 157 2.24 -4.58 15.00
N GLN A 158 2.91 -3.92 14.07
CA GLN A 158 2.29 -3.23 12.94
C GLN A 158 2.34 -4.17 11.74
N ALA A 159 1.19 -4.68 11.32
CA ALA A 159 1.04 -5.50 10.11
C ALA A 159 0.35 -4.73 8.99
N HIS A 160 0.86 -4.78 7.76
CA HIS A 160 0.22 -4.18 6.60
C HIS A 160 0.56 -4.88 5.29
N SER A 161 -0.36 -4.81 4.33
CA SER A 161 -0.24 -5.35 3.00
C SER A 161 0.18 -4.21 2.10
N GLU A 162 1.14 -4.50 1.26
CA GLU A 162 1.70 -3.52 0.35
C GLU A 162 2.04 -4.14 -0.99
N HIS A 163 2.08 -3.28 -1.99
CA HIS A 163 2.50 -3.65 -3.34
C HIS A 163 3.51 -2.66 -3.89
N TRP A 164 4.39 -3.16 -4.76
CA TRP A 164 5.31 -2.30 -5.50
C TRP A 164 4.55 -1.46 -6.52
N ASP A 165 4.65 -0.14 -6.40
CA ASP A 165 4.07 0.82 -7.34
C ASP A 165 5.14 1.29 -8.33
N TRP A 166 5.06 0.83 -9.58
CA TRP A 166 6.03 1.15 -10.64
C TRP A 166 6.12 2.64 -11.03
N PHE A 167 5.10 3.45 -10.77
CA PHE A 167 5.14 4.89 -11.06
C PHE A 167 5.72 5.69 -9.91
N ARG A 168 5.71 5.10 -8.72
CA ARG A 168 6.22 5.64 -7.48
C ARG A 168 7.60 5.11 -7.13
N LEU A 169 7.99 3.96 -7.70
CA LEU A 169 9.22 3.24 -7.37
C LEU A 169 9.37 3.01 -5.86
N SER A 170 8.25 2.71 -5.20
CA SER A 170 8.19 2.30 -3.79
C SER A 170 7.02 1.36 -3.57
N HIS A 171 7.01 0.71 -2.42
CA HIS A 171 5.81 0.08 -1.90
C HIS A 171 4.74 1.11 -1.58
N THR A 172 3.49 0.73 -1.79
CA THR A 172 2.30 1.48 -1.38
C THR A 172 1.44 0.54 -0.57
N VAL A 173 1.16 0.95 0.67
CA VAL A 173 0.27 0.22 1.59
C VAL A 173 -1.16 0.28 1.07
N ASP A 174 -1.82 -0.87 1.07
CA ASP A 174 -3.20 -1.03 0.61
C ASP A 174 -4.16 -1.60 1.66
N SER A 175 -3.69 -2.29 2.71
CA SER A 175 -4.54 -2.67 3.83
C SER A 175 -3.74 -2.95 5.10
N ALA A 176 -4.18 -2.44 6.26
CA ALA A 176 -3.73 -2.90 7.56
C ALA A 176 -4.64 -4.00 8.11
N GLU A 177 -5.93 -3.98 7.74
CA GLU A 177 -6.96 -4.90 8.23
C GLU A 177 -6.78 -6.32 7.65
N ASP A 178 -6.41 -6.42 6.37
CA ASP A 178 -6.18 -7.71 5.70
C ASP A 178 -4.96 -8.42 6.29
N SER A 179 -3.89 -7.68 6.57
CA SER A 179 -2.66 -8.18 7.21
C SER A 179 -2.85 -8.50 8.68
N GLN A 180 -3.59 -7.68 9.42
CA GLN A 180 -3.99 -8.02 10.78
C GLN A 180 -4.73 -9.36 10.79
N ARG A 181 -5.68 -9.56 9.88
CA ARG A 181 -6.37 -10.85 9.72
C ARG A 181 -5.43 -11.97 9.29
N TYR A 182 -4.42 -11.67 8.47
CA TYR A 182 -3.42 -12.63 8.03
C TYR A 182 -2.59 -13.14 9.21
N VAL A 183 -2.01 -12.22 10.00
CA VAL A 183 -1.28 -12.52 11.23
C VAL A 183 -2.20 -13.18 12.26
N GLU A 184 -3.44 -12.72 12.46
CA GLU A 184 -4.41 -13.36 13.35
C GLU A 184 -4.60 -14.86 13.03
N ARG A 185 -4.73 -15.19 11.74
CA ARG A 185 -4.86 -16.59 11.29
C ARG A 185 -3.60 -17.43 11.52
N GLU A 186 -2.43 -16.81 11.63
CA GLU A 186 -1.19 -17.52 11.95
C GLU A 186 -1.21 -18.11 13.36
N PHE A 187 -1.90 -17.46 14.27
CA PHE A 187 -2.01 -17.85 15.68
C PHE A 187 -3.31 -18.62 15.99
N MET A 188 -4.33 -18.56 15.11
CA MET A 188 -5.54 -19.37 15.26
C MET A 188 -5.25 -20.88 15.16
N ASP A 189 -5.94 -21.65 16.02
CA ASP A 189 -5.87 -23.11 16.09
C ASP A 189 -4.44 -23.65 16.37
N ARG A 190 -3.59 -22.87 17.04
CA ARG A 190 -2.22 -23.26 17.41
C ARG A 190 -2.13 -23.78 18.84
N ARG A 191 -1.27 -24.78 19.04
CA ARG A 191 -1.12 -25.53 20.31
C ARG A 191 -0.50 -24.75 21.48
N TYR A 192 0.14 -23.61 21.21
CA TYR A 192 0.82 -22.77 22.21
C TYR A 192 0.13 -21.41 22.36
N VAL A 193 -1.05 -21.25 21.77
CA VAL A 193 -1.85 -20.03 21.85
C VAL A 193 -3.06 -20.33 22.73
N SER A 194 -3.12 -19.70 23.89
CA SER A 194 -4.22 -19.87 24.84
C SER A 194 -5.48 -19.17 24.38
N ASN A 195 -5.34 -17.99 23.76
CA ASN A 195 -6.46 -17.15 23.36
C ASN A 195 -6.06 -16.22 22.20
N VAL A 196 -7.02 -15.99 21.31
CA VAL A 196 -6.96 -14.95 20.27
C VAL A 196 -8.24 -14.16 20.38
N SER A 197 -8.13 -12.87 20.67
CA SER A 197 -9.27 -11.98 20.87
C SER A 197 -9.09 -10.66 20.14
N ARG A 198 -10.16 -9.87 20.02
CA ARG A 198 -10.08 -8.51 19.48
C ARG A 198 -10.52 -7.51 20.53
N VAL A 199 -9.70 -6.50 20.75
CA VAL A 199 -9.94 -5.41 21.71
C VAL A 199 -10.02 -4.09 20.95
N HIS A 200 -11.07 -3.31 21.20
CA HIS A 200 -11.21 -2.00 20.56
C HIS A 200 -10.40 -0.95 21.32
N LEU A 201 -9.32 -0.47 20.72
CA LEU A 201 -8.42 0.53 21.28
C LEU A 201 -8.69 1.95 20.74
N GLY A 202 -9.60 2.09 19.78
CA GLY A 202 -9.91 3.39 19.18
C GLY A 202 -8.76 3.95 18.34
N ASN A 203 -7.84 3.08 17.90
CA ASN A 203 -6.72 3.42 17.04
C ASN A 203 -7.04 3.30 15.54
N GLY A 204 -8.33 3.37 15.17
CA GLY A 204 -8.82 3.29 13.79
C GLY A 204 -8.49 4.52 12.93
N ARG A 205 -7.60 5.40 13.40
CA ARG A 205 -7.08 6.50 12.60
C ARG A 205 -6.01 5.91 11.70
N GLY A 206 -6.41 5.44 10.52
CA GLY A 206 -5.56 4.80 9.52
C GLY A 206 -6.32 4.56 8.22
N PHE A 207 -5.67 3.95 7.24
CA PHE A 207 -6.24 3.76 5.90
C PHE A 207 -7.54 2.92 5.92
N ASP A 208 -7.50 1.75 6.56
CA ASP A 208 -8.66 0.89 6.78
C ASP A 208 -8.67 0.21 8.16
N SER A 209 -7.84 0.70 9.09
CA SER A 209 -7.90 0.26 10.49
C SER A 209 -9.23 0.66 11.11
N ASP A 210 -9.93 -0.30 11.69
CA ASP A 210 -11.25 -0.14 12.30
C ASP A 210 -11.16 0.16 13.81
N GLY A 211 -9.94 0.28 14.34
CA GLY A 211 -9.66 0.55 15.75
C GLY A 211 -9.71 -0.68 16.64
N TRP A 212 -9.83 -1.86 16.06
CA TRP A 212 -9.69 -3.13 16.76
C TRP A 212 -8.27 -3.67 16.62
N VAL A 213 -7.72 -4.15 17.72
CA VAL A 213 -6.41 -4.80 17.78
C VAL A 213 -6.61 -6.26 18.12
N THR A 214 -5.90 -7.13 17.41
CA THR A 214 -5.88 -8.56 17.71
C THR A 214 -4.91 -8.80 18.85
N VAL A 215 -5.38 -9.39 19.94
CA VAL A 215 -4.56 -9.76 21.11
C VAL A 215 -4.42 -11.27 21.14
N VAL A 216 -3.18 -11.75 21.17
CA VAL A 216 -2.82 -13.17 21.21
C VAL A 216 -2.12 -13.45 22.54
N ASP A 217 -2.61 -14.41 23.31
CA ASP A 217 -2.01 -14.80 24.59
C ASP A 217 -1.31 -16.17 24.44
N LEU A 218 0.01 -16.23 24.61
CA LEU A 218 0.78 -17.48 24.55
C LEU A 218 0.72 -18.26 25.87
N GLU A 219 0.65 -19.60 25.83
CA GLU A 219 0.52 -20.46 27.02
C GLU A 219 1.87 -21.11 27.44
N SER A 220 2.19 -21.14 28.75
CA SER A 220 3.35 -21.86 29.32
C SER A 220 2.97 -23.25 29.87
N GLY A 221 2.92 -24.27 29.00
CA GLY A 221 2.96 -25.70 29.37
C GLY A 221 1.80 -26.58 28.89
N ASP A 222 2.15 -27.79 28.39
CA ASP A 222 1.30 -28.77 27.66
C ASP A 222 -0.06 -29.17 28.29
N PRO A 223 -1.16 -29.23 27.49
CA PRO A 223 -1.90 -30.49 27.27
C PRO A 223 -2.65 -30.58 25.89
N PRO A 224 -3.72 -31.38 25.72
CA PRO A 224 -3.78 -32.75 25.20
C PRO A 224 -3.93 -32.90 23.65
N PHE A 225 -3.72 -34.15 23.18
CA PHE A 225 -3.87 -34.59 21.79
C PHE A 225 -5.28 -34.37 21.19
N HIS A 226 -5.35 -33.68 20.05
CA HIS A 226 -6.50 -33.71 19.15
C HIS A 226 -6.18 -34.46 17.85
N VAL A 227 -7.00 -35.45 17.53
CA VAL A 227 -6.93 -36.25 16.29
C VAL A 227 -7.60 -35.47 15.17
N ALA A 228 -6.84 -35.08 14.14
CA ALA A 228 -7.38 -34.51 12.91
C ALA A 228 -7.88 -35.61 11.96
N ILE A 229 -9.12 -35.48 11.52
CA ILE A 229 -9.74 -36.32 10.47
C ILE A 229 -9.20 -35.85 9.12
N VAL A 230 -8.56 -36.75 8.38
CA VAL A 230 -8.23 -36.56 6.96
C VAL A 230 -9.50 -36.71 6.13
N GLY A 231 -9.96 -35.60 5.53
CA GLY A 231 -10.96 -35.58 4.48
C GLY A 231 -10.32 -35.34 3.12
N LEU A 232 -10.17 -36.40 2.33
CA LEU A 232 -9.99 -36.31 0.87
C LEU A 232 -11.34 -36.00 0.22
N LEU A 233 -11.35 -35.19 -0.86
CA LEU A 233 -11.88 -35.53 -2.20
C LEU A 233 -12.01 -34.27 -3.13
N PRO A 234 -12.22 -34.46 -4.45
CA PRO A 234 -11.51 -33.72 -5.50
C PRO A 234 -12.40 -32.76 -6.33
N GLY A 235 -11.71 -31.84 -7.03
CA GLY A 235 -11.93 -31.48 -8.44
C GLY A 235 -13.24 -30.80 -8.87
N LEU A 236 -13.12 -29.61 -9.48
CA LEU A 236 -13.79 -29.33 -10.77
C LEU A 236 -13.12 -28.17 -11.52
N LEU A 237 -12.69 -28.44 -12.75
CA LEU A 237 -12.39 -27.42 -13.76
C LEU A 237 -13.70 -26.86 -14.30
N LEU A 238 -13.90 -25.55 -14.22
CA LEU A 238 -14.92 -24.84 -14.99
C LEU A 238 -14.24 -23.95 -16.03
N ALA A 239 -14.10 -24.50 -17.25
CA ALA A 239 -13.89 -23.71 -18.44
C ALA A 239 -15.23 -23.11 -18.87
N SER A 240 -15.42 -21.80 -18.70
CA SER A 240 -16.52 -21.09 -19.33
C SER A 240 -16.17 -20.77 -20.79
N ARG A 241 -16.86 -21.43 -21.73
CA ARG A 241 -16.92 -20.97 -23.12
C ARG A 241 -17.91 -19.81 -23.19
N VAL A 242 -17.42 -18.59 -23.35
CA VAL A 242 -18.25 -17.48 -23.80
C VAL A 242 -18.38 -17.58 -25.32
N SER A 243 -19.56 -17.96 -25.80
CA SER A 243 -19.96 -17.78 -27.19
C SER A 243 -20.73 -16.47 -27.30
N THR A 244 -20.07 -15.42 -27.80
CA THR A 244 -20.76 -14.21 -28.26
C THR A 244 -20.65 -14.13 -29.78
N ARG A 245 -21.77 -14.36 -30.45
CA ARG A 245 -21.92 -14.10 -31.88
C ARG A 245 -22.77 -12.85 -32.04
N THR A 246 -22.12 -11.71 -32.13
CA THR A 246 -22.75 -10.45 -32.54
C THR A 246 -22.25 -10.08 -33.92
N SER A 247 -23.19 -9.97 -34.87
CA SER A 247 -22.88 -9.54 -36.23
C SER A 247 -22.77 -8.02 -36.25
N PHE A 248 -21.55 -7.50 -36.44
CA PHE A 248 -21.33 -6.08 -36.68
C PHE A 248 -21.37 -5.75 -38.18
N PRO A 249 -21.88 -4.57 -38.59
CA PRO A 249 -21.83 -4.12 -39.98
C PRO A 249 -20.39 -3.93 -40.46
N ASN A 250 -20.10 -4.38 -41.68
CA ASN A 250 -18.78 -4.52 -42.31
C ASN A 250 -18.00 -3.21 -42.63
N SER A 251 -18.32 -2.08 -42.01
CA SER A 251 -17.55 -0.83 -42.12
C SER A 251 -16.72 -0.48 -40.87
N VAL A 252 -16.92 -1.20 -39.76
CA VAL A 252 -16.20 -1.02 -38.47
C VAL A 252 -15.06 -2.06 -38.28
N ALA A 253 -15.06 -3.14 -39.06
CA ALA A 253 -14.23 -4.33 -38.86
C ALA A 253 -12.70 -4.13 -39.01
N ALA A 254 -12.24 -3.06 -39.66
CA ALA A 254 -10.80 -2.78 -39.81
C ALA A 254 -10.24 -1.83 -38.75
N ARG A 255 -11.08 -1.11 -37.98
CA ARG A 255 -10.63 -0.12 -36.97
C ARG A 255 -10.47 -0.73 -35.57
N VAL A 256 -11.43 -1.57 -35.19
CA VAL A 256 -11.42 -2.33 -33.92
C VAL A 256 -10.13 -3.12 -33.69
N PRO A 257 -9.58 -3.90 -34.64
CA PRO A 257 -8.36 -4.65 -34.38
C PRO A 257 -7.18 -3.73 -34.06
N ARG A 258 -7.11 -2.54 -34.64
CA ARG A 258 -5.99 -1.59 -34.41
C ARG A 258 -6.12 -0.88 -33.07
N ALA A 259 -7.33 -0.51 -32.68
CA ALA A 259 -7.62 0.02 -31.34
C ALA A 259 -7.30 -1.03 -30.27
N LEU A 260 -7.66 -2.30 -30.50
CA LEU A 260 -7.31 -3.43 -29.64
C LEU A 260 -5.79 -3.70 -29.63
N CYS A 261 -5.08 -3.51 -30.75
CA CYS A 261 -3.61 -3.61 -30.75
C CYS A 261 -2.98 -2.53 -29.87
N LEU A 262 -3.46 -1.29 -29.93
CA LEU A 262 -2.99 -0.22 -29.04
C LEU A 262 -3.26 -0.57 -27.58
N ALA A 263 -4.51 -0.83 -27.21
CA ALA A 263 -4.89 -1.17 -25.84
C ALA A 263 -4.13 -2.43 -25.34
N GLY A 264 -4.07 -3.47 -26.17
CA GLY A 264 -3.35 -4.71 -25.89
C GLY A 264 -1.84 -4.53 -25.77
N SER A 265 -1.23 -3.58 -26.49
CA SER A 265 0.20 -3.27 -26.36
C SER A 265 0.52 -2.61 -25.02
N LEU A 266 -0.34 -1.69 -24.55
CA LEU A 266 -0.16 -1.02 -23.26
C LEU A 266 -0.37 -2.01 -22.11
N LEU A 267 -1.42 -2.82 -22.22
CA LEU A 267 -1.70 -3.92 -21.30
C LEU A 267 -0.54 -4.91 -21.25
N GLY A 268 -0.13 -5.42 -22.40
CA GLY A 268 0.93 -6.43 -22.51
C GLY A 268 2.28 -5.91 -22.00
N LEU A 269 2.67 -4.69 -22.36
CA LEU A 269 3.91 -4.09 -21.90
C LEU A 269 3.91 -3.88 -20.38
N TYR A 270 2.83 -3.34 -19.82
CA TYR A 270 2.74 -3.09 -18.39
C TYR A 270 2.79 -4.39 -17.58
N LEU A 271 1.97 -5.39 -17.96
CA LEU A 271 1.98 -6.69 -17.28
C LEU A 271 3.28 -7.45 -17.50
N PHE A 272 3.92 -7.30 -18.68
CA PHE A 272 5.25 -7.86 -18.91
C PHE A 272 6.27 -7.28 -17.95
N VAL A 273 6.23 -5.97 -17.68
CA VAL A 273 7.12 -5.35 -16.70
C VAL A 273 6.86 -5.91 -15.30
N ARG A 274 5.59 -5.96 -14.87
CA ARG A 274 5.21 -6.53 -13.56
C ARG A 274 5.68 -7.97 -13.41
N PHE A 275 5.15 -8.87 -14.22
CA PHE A 275 5.40 -10.31 -14.06
C PHE A 275 6.79 -10.72 -14.52
N GLY A 276 7.39 -9.98 -15.45
CA GLY A 276 8.78 -10.18 -15.85
C GLY A 276 9.73 -9.85 -14.72
N ALA A 277 9.51 -8.75 -13.99
CA ALA A 277 10.34 -8.38 -12.85
C ALA A 277 10.21 -9.39 -11.70
N ILE A 278 8.98 -9.75 -11.30
CA ILE A 278 8.73 -10.79 -10.28
C ILE A 278 9.36 -12.13 -10.70
N ALA A 279 9.23 -12.51 -11.97
CA ALA A 279 9.83 -13.75 -12.47
C ALA A 279 11.37 -13.73 -12.46
N VAL A 280 12.00 -12.55 -12.58
CA VAL A 280 13.45 -12.38 -12.49
C VAL A 280 13.89 -12.41 -11.03
N GLU A 281 13.19 -11.70 -10.15
CA GLU A 281 13.38 -11.70 -8.71
C GLU A 281 13.37 -13.14 -8.16
N ALA A 282 12.30 -13.89 -8.43
CA ALA A 282 12.13 -15.28 -7.98
C ALA A 282 13.17 -16.28 -8.56
N ARG A 283 14.01 -15.87 -9.52
CA ARG A 283 15.05 -16.73 -10.13
C ARG A 283 16.47 -16.30 -9.78
N LEU A 284 16.65 -15.06 -9.38
CA LEU A 284 17.96 -14.46 -9.12
C LEU A 284 18.07 -14.11 -7.64
N GLU A 285 18.12 -15.14 -6.80
CA GLU A 285 18.36 -15.00 -5.37
C GLU A 285 19.65 -14.19 -5.11
N GLY A 286 19.56 -13.18 -4.25
CA GLY A 286 20.69 -12.34 -3.84
C GLY A 286 20.99 -11.11 -4.71
N ILE A 287 20.14 -10.79 -5.69
CA ILE A 287 20.17 -9.49 -6.36
C ILE A 287 19.17 -8.56 -5.68
N ASP A 288 19.64 -7.40 -5.21
CA ASP A 288 18.77 -6.32 -4.72
C ASP A 288 17.67 -6.01 -5.75
N PRO A 289 16.38 -6.19 -5.39
CA PRO A 289 15.24 -5.99 -6.29
C PRO A 289 15.19 -4.61 -6.96
N ARG A 290 15.82 -3.59 -6.36
CA ARG A 290 15.91 -2.24 -6.93
C ARG A 290 16.71 -2.19 -8.22
N PHE A 291 17.71 -3.05 -8.40
CA PHE A 291 18.41 -3.16 -9.69
C PHE A 291 17.52 -3.78 -10.78
N ILE A 292 16.68 -4.74 -10.41
CA ILE A 292 15.68 -5.32 -11.31
C ILE A 292 14.67 -4.22 -11.69
N ALA A 293 14.14 -3.49 -10.71
CA ALA A 293 13.24 -2.37 -10.95
C ALA A 293 13.87 -1.32 -11.88
N ALA A 294 15.13 -0.93 -11.63
CA ALA A 294 15.86 0.02 -12.47
C ALA A 294 16.04 -0.47 -13.92
N ALA A 295 16.24 -1.78 -14.13
CA ALA A 295 16.37 -2.36 -15.47
C ALA A 295 15.03 -2.38 -16.24
N PHE A 296 13.92 -2.64 -15.54
CA PHE A 296 12.59 -2.73 -16.15
C PHE A 296 11.89 -1.37 -16.30
N TYR A 297 12.18 -0.40 -15.43
CA TYR A 297 11.50 0.89 -15.42
C TYR A 297 11.58 1.67 -16.76
N PRO A 298 12.71 1.69 -17.51
CA PRO A 298 12.76 2.32 -18.83
C PRO A 298 11.74 1.78 -19.83
N LEU A 299 11.35 0.49 -19.71
CA LEU A 299 10.31 -0.10 -20.54
C LEU A 299 8.96 0.57 -20.27
N LEU A 300 8.64 0.94 -19.03
CA LEU A 300 7.44 1.71 -18.72
C LEU A 300 7.59 3.17 -19.14
N ALA A 301 8.66 3.82 -18.67
CA ALA A 301 8.87 5.26 -18.83
C ALA A 301 8.92 5.69 -20.30
N VAL A 302 9.53 4.87 -21.17
CA VAL A 302 9.67 5.15 -22.61
C VAL A 302 8.76 4.26 -23.44
N GLY A 303 8.63 2.98 -23.09
CA GLY A 303 7.87 2.02 -23.91
C GLY A 303 6.38 2.31 -23.95
N LEU A 304 5.75 2.78 -22.86
CA LEU A 304 4.32 3.14 -22.88
C LEU A 304 4.03 4.29 -23.86
N PRO A 305 4.73 5.45 -23.80
CA PRO A 305 4.61 6.50 -24.82
C PRO A 305 4.92 6.03 -26.24
N VAL A 306 5.98 5.23 -26.42
CA VAL A 306 6.41 4.76 -27.76
C VAL A 306 5.37 3.82 -28.37
N CYS A 307 4.86 2.84 -27.61
CA CYS A 307 3.79 1.95 -28.05
C CYS A 307 2.54 2.77 -28.39
N THR A 308 2.16 3.69 -27.50
CA THR A 308 1.03 4.60 -27.73
C THR A 308 1.16 5.35 -29.05
N TYR A 309 2.30 6.02 -29.24
CA TYR A 309 2.58 6.79 -30.44
C TYR A 309 2.59 5.92 -31.70
N TYR A 310 3.19 4.72 -31.65
CA TYR A 310 3.31 3.86 -32.83
C TYR A 310 1.97 3.24 -33.24
N PHE A 311 1.22 2.67 -32.30
CA PHE A 311 -0.03 1.96 -32.59
C PHE A 311 -1.21 2.89 -32.86
N ALA A 312 -1.19 4.12 -32.33
CA ALA A 312 -2.23 5.12 -32.60
C ALA A 312 -2.21 5.70 -34.03
N ARG A 313 -1.10 5.53 -34.78
CA ARG A 313 -0.87 6.13 -36.11
C ARG A 313 -1.94 5.89 -37.18
N SER A 314 -2.73 4.85 -36.99
CA SER A 314 -3.74 4.38 -37.95
C SER A 314 -5.18 4.67 -37.51
N LEU A 315 -5.34 5.27 -36.32
CA LEU A 315 -6.63 5.53 -35.70
C LEU A 315 -7.08 6.97 -35.98
N ASP A 316 -8.38 7.22 -35.89
CA ASP A 316 -8.95 8.56 -35.77
C ASP A 316 -8.80 9.09 -34.33
N ARG A 317 -8.87 10.41 -34.15
CA ARG A 317 -8.64 11.10 -32.86
C ARG A 317 -9.42 10.49 -31.67
N PRO A 318 -10.76 10.37 -31.71
CA PRO A 318 -11.51 9.87 -30.55
C PRO A 318 -11.20 8.40 -30.27
N THR A 319 -11.01 7.58 -31.32
CA THR A 319 -10.65 6.16 -31.14
C THR A 319 -9.24 6.03 -30.55
N ALA A 320 -8.29 6.85 -30.99
CA ALA A 320 -6.92 6.85 -30.46
C ALA A 320 -6.89 7.24 -28.98
N PHE A 321 -7.59 8.32 -28.61
CA PHE A 321 -7.72 8.74 -27.21
C PHE A 321 -8.30 7.62 -26.35
N ALA A 322 -9.46 7.10 -26.74
CA ALA A 322 -10.16 6.06 -25.99
C ALA A 322 -9.31 4.80 -25.86
N ALA A 323 -8.70 4.31 -26.94
CA ALA A 323 -7.87 3.12 -26.91
C ALA A 323 -6.60 3.30 -26.05
N GLY A 324 -5.97 4.48 -26.08
CA GLY A 324 -4.82 4.79 -25.23
C GLY A 324 -5.19 4.89 -23.75
N SER A 325 -6.17 5.74 -23.41
CA SER A 325 -6.55 5.99 -22.01
C SER A 325 -7.26 4.79 -21.37
N ILE A 326 -8.27 4.22 -22.02
CA ILE A 326 -9.01 3.07 -21.47
C ILE A 326 -8.13 1.83 -21.50
N GLY A 327 -7.29 1.64 -22.53
CA GLY A 327 -6.36 0.51 -22.59
C GLY A 327 -5.37 0.52 -21.43
N PHE A 328 -4.78 1.68 -21.13
CA PHE A 328 -3.91 1.83 -19.98
C PHE A 328 -4.66 1.71 -18.64
N ALA A 329 -5.82 2.35 -18.49
CA ALA A 329 -6.63 2.21 -17.27
C ALA A 329 -7.01 0.74 -17.01
N THR A 330 -7.32 -0.02 -18.07
CA THR A 330 -7.57 -1.47 -17.99
C THR A 330 -6.33 -2.23 -17.54
N ALA A 331 -5.14 -1.84 -17.99
CA ALA A 331 -3.88 -2.44 -17.56
C ALA A 331 -3.64 -2.27 -16.06
N ILE A 332 -3.87 -1.05 -15.56
CA ILE A 332 -3.75 -0.73 -14.13
C ILE A 332 -4.78 -1.49 -13.29
N LEU A 333 -6.04 -1.51 -13.72
CA LEU A 333 -7.09 -2.25 -13.01
C LEU A 333 -6.81 -3.75 -12.96
N LEU A 334 -6.32 -4.31 -14.08
CA LEU A 334 -5.97 -5.73 -14.12
C LEU A 334 -4.74 -6.04 -13.25
N ASP A 335 -3.72 -5.18 -13.27
CA ASP A 335 -2.56 -5.29 -12.36
C ASP A 335 -2.99 -5.34 -10.90
N TYR A 336 -3.77 -4.36 -10.45
CA TYR A 336 -4.27 -4.31 -9.08
C TYR A 336 -5.14 -5.51 -8.74
N THR A 337 -5.97 -5.97 -9.67
CA THR A 337 -6.76 -7.20 -9.46
C THR A 337 -5.87 -8.43 -9.29
N LEU A 338 -4.78 -8.53 -10.07
CA LEU A 338 -3.85 -9.66 -10.01
C LEU A 338 -2.96 -9.62 -8.76
N LEU A 339 -2.66 -8.43 -8.24
CA LEU A 339 -1.96 -8.22 -6.97
C LEU A 339 -2.89 -8.31 -5.75
N GLY A 340 -4.20 -8.49 -5.94
CA GLY A 340 -5.14 -8.54 -4.82
C GLY A 340 -5.40 -7.18 -4.15
N VAL A 341 -4.99 -6.07 -4.77
CA VAL A 341 -5.17 -4.72 -4.22
C VAL A 341 -6.66 -4.36 -4.26
N THR A 342 -7.29 -4.32 -3.08
CA THR A 342 -8.72 -4.05 -2.94
C THR A 342 -9.05 -2.57 -2.73
N ARG A 343 -8.07 -1.79 -2.27
CA ARG A 343 -8.22 -0.39 -1.88
C ARG A 343 -7.05 0.43 -2.39
N LEU A 344 -7.33 1.65 -2.85
CA LEU A 344 -6.30 2.55 -3.40
C LEU A 344 -6.42 3.95 -2.77
N PRO A 345 -5.31 4.55 -2.34
CA PRO A 345 -5.28 5.96 -1.96
C PRO A 345 -5.79 6.87 -3.08
N LEU A 346 -6.55 7.91 -2.73
CA LEU A 346 -7.15 8.83 -3.71
C LEU A 346 -6.08 9.51 -4.60
N ASN A 347 -4.93 9.85 -4.02
CA ASN A 347 -3.81 10.42 -4.77
C ASN A 347 -3.24 9.45 -5.83
N VAL A 348 -3.19 8.14 -5.54
CA VAL A 348 -2.82 7.11 -6.53
C VAL A 348 -3.85 7.09 -7.66
N LEU A 349 -5.14 7.09 -7.33
CA LEU A 349 -6.20 7.07 -8.34
C LEU A 349 -6.14 8.29 -9.27
N VAL A 350 -5.98 9.49 -8.71
CA VAL A 350 -5.83 10.75 -9.48
C VAL A 350 -4.60 10.71 -10.36
N HIS A 351 -3.48 10.20 -9.84
CA HIS A 351 -2.25 10.01 -10.60
C HIS A 351 -2.44 9.05 -11.79
N ARG A 352 -3.07 7.89 -11.57
CA ARG A 352 -3.34 6.90 -12.63
C ARG A 352 -4.28 7.42 -13.69
N PHE A 353 -5.31 8.17 -13.29
CA PHE A 353 -6.20 8.85 -14.21
C PHE A 353 -5.44 9.87 -15.07
N SER A 354 -4.58 10.69 -14.45
CA SER A 354 -3.76 11.68 -15.15
C SER A 354 -2.80 11.02 -16.15
N THR A 355 -2.19 9.90 -15.77
CA THR A 355 -1.31 9.10 -16.62
C THR A 355 -2.06 8.53 -17.82
N ALA A 356 -3.27 8.00 -17.60
CA ALA A 356 -4.14 7.53 -18.68
C ALA A 356 -4.50 8.66 -19.67
N VAL A 357 -4.80 9.85 -19.16
CA VAL A 357 -5.08 11.04 -19.98
C VAL A 357 -3.86 11.48 -20.78
N ALA A 358 -2.66 11.46 -20.17
CA ALA A 358 -1.41 11.78 -20.86
C ALA A 358 -1.18 10.87 -22.08
N LEU A 359 -1.34 9.55 -21.90
CA LEU A 359 -1.26 8.58 -23.00
C LEU A 359 -2.37 8.80 -24.03
N GLY A 360 -3.59 9.16 -23.61
CA GLY A 360 -4.67 9.55 -24.51
C GLY A 360 -4.29 10.71 -25.43
N PHE A 361 -3.67 11.77 -24.88
CA PHE A 361 -3.19 12.91 -25.67
C PHE A 361 -2.05 12.55 -26.64
N ILE A 362 -1.10 11.70 -26.21
CA ILE A 362 -0.06 11.16 -27.09
C ILE A 362 -0.71 10.40 -28.25
N ALA A 363 -1.72 9.57 -27.98
CA ALA A 363 -2.44 8.81 -29.00
C ALA A 363 -3.17 9.72 -30.00
N VAL A 364 -3.86 10.77 -29.52
CA VAL A 364 -4.54 11.76 -30.36
C VAL A 364 -3.56 12.45 -31.29
N GLY A 365 -2.44 12.94 -30.74
CA GLY A 365 -1.43 13.64 -31.53
C GLY A 365 -0.74 12.74 -32.57
N ALA A 366 -0.64 11.44 -32.29
CA ALA A 366 -0.10 10.45 -33.22
C ALA A 366 -1.10 9.99 -34.31
N SER A 367 -2.40 10.25 -34.11
CA SER A 367 -3.50 9.73 -34.93
C SER A 367 -3.39 10.13 -36.41
N HIS A 368 -3.95 9.29 -37.30
CA HIS A 368 -3.87 9.49 -38.75
C HIS A 368 -4.42 10.85 -39.17
N THR A 369 -5.55 11.26 -38.57
CA THR A 369 -6.23 12.53 -38.87
C THR A 369 -5.33 13.73 -38.61
N VAL A 370 -4.57 13.75 -37.51
CA VAL A 370 -3.69 14.87 -37.17
C VAL A 370 -2.49 14.96 -38.11
N ARG A 371 -1.96 13.82 -38.58
CA ARG A 371 -0.81 13.84 -39.50
C ARG A 371 -1.16 14.28 -40.93
N VAL A 372 -2.40 14.10 -41.34
CA VAL A 372 -2.86 14.44 -42.70
C VAL A 372 -3.42 15.86 -42.78
N ASP A 373 -4.03 16.35 -41.69
CA ASP A 373 -4.58 17.69 -41.59
C ASP A 373 -4.19 18.34 -40.25
N PRO A 374 -3.01 19.00 -40.19
CA PRO A 374 -2.48 19.63 -38.99
C PRO A 374 -3.09 21.03 -38.83
N GLU A 375 -4.41 21.11 -38.66
CA GLU A 375 -4.98 22.30 -38.02
C GLU A 375 -4.47 22.30 -36.57
N ASP A 376 -3.61 23.28 -36.27
CA ASP A 376 -2.82 23.43 -35.04
C ASP A 376 -3.52 22.89 -33.79
N HIS A 377 -2.81 22.03 -33.05
CA HIS A 377 -2.75 21.89 -31.59
C HIS A 377 -1.79 20.73 -31.31
N ASP A 378 -0.68 21.00 -30.64
CA ASP A 378 0.43 20.06 -30.44
C ASP A 378 0.14 19.05 -29.31
N PHE A 379 -0.84 18.19 -29.55
CA PHE A 379 -1.32 17.20 -28.57
C PHE A 379 -0.24 16.19 -28.18
N VAL A 380 0.74 15.91 -29.04
CA VAL A 380 1.89 15.04 -28.68
C VAL A 380 2.76 15.73 -27.65
N ARG A 381 3.12 17.02 -27.85
CA ARG A 381 3.90 17.75 -26.85
C ARG A 381 3.15 17.90 -25.54
N LEU A 382 1.84 18.19 -25.58
CA LEU A 382 1.01 18.26 -24.38
C LEU A 382 0.98 16.91 -23.64
N GLY A 383 0.71 15.82 -24.35
CA GLY A 383 0.68 14.49 -23.76
C GLY A 383 2.03 14.05 -23.23
N ALA A 384 3.13 14.36 -23.91
CA ALA A 384 4.49 14.08 -23.46
C ALA A 384 4.86 14.92 -22.23
N LEU A 385 4.44 16.19 -22.16
CA LEU A 385 4.65 17.03 -20.98
C LEU A 385 3.86 16.48 -19.79
N LEU A 386 2.58 16.13 -19.98
CA LEU A 386 1.77 15.49 -18.94
C LEU A 386 2.38 14.15 -18.49
N TRP A 387 2.91 13.37 -19.43
CA TRP A 387 3.61 12.12 -19.13
C TRP A 387 4.85 12.35 -18.27
N VAL A 388 5.70 13.30 -18.65
CA VAL A 388 6.89 13.65 -17.87
C VAL A 388 6.50 14.16 -16.48
N VAL A 389 5.49 15.01 -16.37
CA VAL A 389 4.99 15.49 -15.07
C VAL A 389 4.47 14.34 -14.21
N THR A 390 3.67 13.44 -14.79
CA THR A 390 3.14 12.28 -14.06
C THR A 390 4.23 11.27 -13.69
N LEU A 391 5.32 11.14 -14.46
CA LEU A 391 6.47 10.34 -14.06
C LEU A 391 7.31 11.00 -12.96
N LEU A 392 7.58 12.30 -13.06
CA LEU A 392 8.53 12.97 -12.17
C LEU A 392 7.92 13.39 -10.83
N VAL A 393 6.67 13.87 -10.79
CA VAL A 393 6.06 14.36 -9.54
C VAL A 393 6.08 13.32 -8.41
N PRO A 394 5.74 12.04 -8.64
CA PRO A 394 5.87 11.02 -7.60
C PRO A 394 7.31 10.71 -7.21
N LEU A 395 8.30 11.01 -8.05
CA LEU A 395 9.72 10.75 -7.76
C LEU A 395 10.38 11.92 -7.05
N LEU A 396 9.87 13.14 -7.22
CA LEU A 396 10.35 14.33 -6.50
C LEU A 396 10.11 14.25 -4.99
N ARG A 397 9.37 13.27 -4.48
CA ARG A 397 9.23 13.04 -3.04
C ARG A 397 10.46 12.41 -2.39
N PHE A 398 11.42 11.93 -3.19
CA PHE A 398 12.69 11.33 -2.76
C PHE A 398 13.89 12.26 -2.99
N LEU A 399 13.63 13.56 -3.21
CA LEU A 399 14.62 14.62 -3.38
C LEU A 399 14.23 15.75 -2.44
#